data_AF-D2HS93-F1
#
_entry.id   AF-D2HS93-F1
#
_cell.length_a   1.000
_cell.length_b   1.000
_cell.length_c   1.000
_cell.angle_alpha   90.00
_cell.angle_beta   90.00
_cell.angle_gamma   90.00
#
_symmetry.space_group_name_H-M   'P 1'
#
loop_
_entity.id
_entity.type
_entity.pdbx_description
1 polymer ?
#
loop_
_entity_poly.entity_id
_entity_poly.type
_entity_poly.pdbx_seq_one_letter_code
_entity_poly.pdbx_strand_id
1 'polypeptide(L)' 'LSLFHAPASAAICPNFLNIIKTLFLDTLSSYEAAIEFFVPDPDMKDAMVQLKSLVNTLPANTTENILK' A
#
# COMPACT_ATOMS: atom_id res chain seq x y z
N LEU A 1 14.56 -35.27 -16.54
CA LEU A 1 14.28 -33.81 -16.65
C LEU A 1 14.07 -33.29 -15.24
N SER A 2 15.00 -32.44 -14.79
CA SER A 2 15.12 -32.01 -13.39
C SER A 2 13.91 -31.18 -12.97
N LEU A 3 13.24 -31.61 -11.89
CA LEU A 3 12.26 -30.87 -11.11
C LEU A 3 12.98 -29.75 -10.36
N PHE A 4 13.25 -28.63 -11.02
CA PHE A 4 13.68 -27.42 -10.32
C PHE A 4 12.44 -26.77 -9.70
N HIS A 5 12.21 -27.07 -8.42
CA HIS A 5 11.43 -26.24 -7.52
C HIS A 5 12.08 -24.85 -7.49
N ALA A 6 11.57 -23.92 -8.30
CA ALA A 6 11.78 -22.51 -8.04
C ALA A 6 11.19 -22.22 -6.64
N PRO A 7 11.87 -21.45 -5.78
CA PRO A 7 11.24 -20.98 -4.55
C PRO A 7 9.97 -20.24 -4.97
N ALA A 8 8.82 -20.68 -4.46
CA ALA A 8 7.54 -20.00 -4.67
C ALA A 8 7.51 -18.71 -3.82
N SER A 9 8.45 -17.80 -4.06
CA SER A 9 8.31 -16.41 -3.67
C SER A 9 7.72 -15.71 -4.88
N ALA A 10 6.40 -15.55 -4.89
CA ALA A 10 5.78 -14.64 -5.83
C ALA A 10 6.38 -13.25 -5.59
N ALA A 11 6.83 -12.60 -6.66
CA ALA A 11 7.28 -11.21 -6.57
C ALA A 11 6.15 -10.34 -5.98
N ILE A 12 6.51 -9.31 -5.22
CA ILE A 12 5.53 -8.36 -4.67
C ILE A 12 4.78 -7.70 -5.83
N CYS A 13 3.44 -7.71 -5.77
CA CYS A 13 2.60 -7.01 -6.73
C CYS A 13 2.96 -5.51 -6.75
N PRO A 14 3.40 -4.95 -7.90
CA PRO A 14 3.80 -3.54 -7.97
C PRO A 14 2.70 -2.56 -7.55
N ASN A 15 1.44 -2.88 -7.85
CA ASN A 15 0.31 -2.03 -7.48
C ASN A 15 0.04 -2.05 -5.97
N PHE A 16 0.21 -3.22 -5.34
CA PHE A 16 0.16 -3.31 -3.88
C PHE A 16 1.29 -2.50 -3.24
N LEU A 17 2.51 -2.62 -3.78
CA LEU A 17 3.64 -1.81 -3.32
C LEU A 17 3.38 -0.30 -3.48
N ASN A 18 2.71 0.11 -4.57
CA ASN A 18 2.33 1.50 -4.79
C ASN A 18 1.32 2.01 -3.73
N ILE A 19 0.33 1.19 -3.36
CA ILE A 19 -0.61 1.52 -2.28
C ILE A 19 0.14 1.74 -0.96
N ILE A 20 1.05 0.83 -0.60
CA ILE A 20 1.81 0.96 0.65
C ILE A 20 2.69 2.22 0.65
N LYS A 21 3.40 2.50 -0.45
CA LYS A 21 4.22 3.72 -0.56
C LYS A 21 3.37 4.97 -0.43
N THR A 22 2.28 5.06 -1.18
CA THR A 22 1.41 6.24 -1.16
C THR A 22 0.69 6.42 0.18
N LEU A 23 0.38 5.32 0.89
CA LEU A 23 -0.20 5.36 2.24
C LEU A 23 0.72 6.05 3.24
N PHE A 24 2.02 5.73 3.23
CA PHE A 24 2.95 6.21 4.25
C PHE A 24 3.75 7.45 3.85
N LEU A 25 3.98 7.70 2.56
CA LEU A 25 4.92 8.73 2.10
C LEU A 25 4.31 9.87 1.28
N ASP A 26 3.16 9.65 0.63
CA ASP A 26 2.59 10.63 -0.29
C ASP A 26 1.38 11.38 0.27
N THR A 27 0.77 12.21 -0.58
CA THR A 27 -0.47 12.94 -0.31
C THR A 27 -1.71 12.03 -0.32
N LEU A 28 -2.81 12.52 0.25
CA LEU A 28 -4.11 11.83 0.18
C LEU A 28 -4.54 11.57 -1.27
N SER A 29 -4.38 12.56 -2.16
CA SER A 29 -4.77 12.43 -3.57
C SER A 29 -3.96 11.35 -4.29
N SER A 30 -2.66 11.24 -4.02
CA SER A 30 -1.81 10.17 -4.58
C SER A 30 -2.25 8.78 -4.10
N TYR A 31 -2.63 8.68 -2.83
CA TYR A 31 -3.14 7.44 -2.25
C TYR A 31 -4.51 7.04 -2.82
N GLU A 32 -5.43 8.00 -2.94
CA GLU A 32 -6.73 7.78 -3.58
C GLU A 32 -6.58 7.29 -5.02
N ALA A 33 -5.70 7.90 -5.81
CA ALA A 33 -5.41 7.43 -7.16
C ALA A 33 -4.85 5.99 -7.19
N ALA A 34 -4.05 5.59 -6.19
CA ALA A 34 -3.50 4.25 -6.08
C ALA A 34 -4.55 3.19 -5.72
N ILE A 35 -5.52 3.53 -4.85
CA ILE A 35 -6.59 2.60 -4.45
C ILE A 35 -7.66 2.45 -5.52
N GLU A 36 -7.96 3.50 -6.29
CA GLU A 36 -8.96 3.47 -7.39
C GLU A 36 -8.64 2.41 -8.46
N PHE A 37 -7.37 2.03 -8.62
CA PHE A 37 -6.96 0.95 -9.51
C PHE A 37 -7.71 -0.37 -9.22
N PHE A 38 -8.05 -0.62 -7.95
CA PHE A 38 -8.71 -1.84 -7.50
C PHE A 38 -10.23 -1.74 -7.52
N VAL A 39 -10.78 -0.58 -7.92
CA VAL A 39 -12.23 -0.31 -7.96
C VAL A 39 -12.90 -0.69 -6.63
N PRO A 40 -12.45 -0.11 -5.50
CA PRO A 40 -13.00 -0.43 -4.19
C PRO A 40 -14.47 -0.03 -4.13
N ASP A 41 -15.26 -0.76 -3.35
CA ASP A 41 -16.60 -0.29 -3.01
C ASP A 41 -16.52 0.98 -2.12
N PRO A 42 -17.63 1.73 -2.01
CA PRO A 42 -17.64 3.00 -1.28
C PRO A 42 -17.21 2.88 0.20
N ASP A 43 -17.60 1.80 0.88
CA ASP A 43 -17.27 1.59 2.29
C ASP A 43 -15.76 1.29 2.45
N MET A 44 -15.21 0.49 1.55
CA MET A 44 -13.78 0.19 1.50
C MET A 44 -12.96 1.44 1.19
N LYS A 45 -13.43 2.29 0.26
CA LYS A 45 -12.79 3.57 -0.04
C LYS A 45 -12.78 4.50 1.17
N ASP A 46 -13.90 4.65 1.85
CA ASP A 46 -14.00 5.49 3.06
C ASP A 46 -13.07 5.00 4.16
N ALA A 47 -13.05 3.69 4.44
CA ALA A 47 -12.15 3.08 5.41
C ALA A 47 -10.66 3.34 5.07
N MET A 48 -10.29 3.27 3.78
CA MET A 48 -8.93 3.56 3.33
C MET A 48 -8.56 5.04 3.54
N VAL A 49 -9.49 5.98 3.26
CA VAL A 49 -9.28 7.42 3.51
C VAL A 49 -9.12 7.72 5.00
N GLN A 50 -9.92 7.08 5.86
CA GLN A 50 -9.78 7.19 7.31
C GLN A 50 -8.42 6.66 7.79
N LEU A 51 -7.98 5.52 7.26
CA LEU A 51 -6.66 4.97 7.56
C LEU A 51 -5.54 5.93 7.17
N LYS A 52 -5.57 6.52 5.97
CA LYS A 52 -4.59 7.51 5.53
C LYS A 52 -4.56 8.72 6.45
N SER A 53 -5.73 9.19 6.89
CA SER A 53 -5.83 10.30 7.84
C SER A 53 -5.15 9.99 9.16
N LEU A 54 -5.31 8.77 9.69
CA LEU A 54 -4.60 8.32 10.89
C LEU A 54 -3.09 8.23 10.67
N VAL A 55 -2.66 7.65 9.54
CA VAL A 55 -1.23 7.55 9.20
C VAL A 55 -0.57 8.93 9.10
N ASN A 56 -1.27 9.92 8.55
CA ASN A 56 -0.77 11.30 8.47
C ASN A 56 -0.55 11.96 9.84
N THR A 57 -1.10 11.41 10.93
CA THR A 57 -0.84 11.90 12.29
C THR A 57 0.43 11.33 12.92
N LEU A 58 1.01 10.29 12.30
CA LEU A 58 2.21 9.65 12.82
C LEU A 58 3.44 10.54 12.61
N PRO A 59 4.39 10.54 13.55
CA PRO A 59 5.70 11.15 13.34
C PRO A 59 6.44 10.53 12.14
N ALA A 60 7.19 11.35 11.40
CA ALA A 60 7.92 10.91 10.21
C ALA A 60 8.89 9.73 10.47
N ASN A 61 9.56 9.72 11.64
CA ASN A 61 10.43 8.62 12.03
C ASN A 61 9.65 7.31 12.25
N THR A 62 8.39 7.38 12.67
CA THR A 62 7.52 6.21 12.81
C THR A 62 7.17 5.65 11.44
N THR A 63 6.74 6.48 10.48
CA THR A 63 6.42 6.04 9.12
C THR A 63 7.64 5.48 8.39
N GLU A 64 8.83 6.06 8.57
CA GLU A 64 10.07 5.52 8.03
C GLU A 64 10.43 4.15 8.63
N ASN A 65 10.23 3.98 9.95
CA ASN A 65 10.51 2.70 10.61
C ASN A 65 9.54 1.59 10.20
N ILE A 66 8.30 1.93 9.83
CA ILE A 66 7.32 0.96 9.31
C ILE A 66 7.72 0.43 7.92
N LEU A 67 8.40 1.25 7.11
CA LEU A 67 8.76 0.92 5.73
C LEU A 67 10.11 0.19 5.59
N LYS A 68 10.85 0.00 6.68
CA LYS A 68 12.12 -0.75 6.72
C LYS A 68 11.88 -2.26 6.76
#